data_AF-A0A8H7M5N3-F1
#
_entry.id   AF-A0A8H7M5N3-F1
#
_cell.length_a   1.000
_cell.length_b   1.000
_cell.length_c   1.000
_cell.angle_alpha   90.00
_cell.angle_beta   90.00
_cell.angle_gamma   90.00
#
_symmetry.space_group_name_H-M   'P 1'
#
loop_
_entity.id
_entity.type
_entity.pdbx_description
1 polymer ?
#
loop_
_entity_poly.entity_id
_entity_poly.type
_entity_poly.pdbx_seq_one_letter_code
_entity_poly.pdbx_strand_id
1 'polypeptide(L)'
;MTVAQETHFVGNDAHPTAIISGLPGSVSPVKARVVYVQSPTEDNETELHAVWRMEVEMQDNWYEAYVSASDPSTIVSVIDWASDSPVPTAGGKLNALEAKLATGHVASEDKPGSYKVWKWGFNDPESGDRSVEEAWHDKIASPLGWHTISKKNNPAGSPAWLGKHDKHGDDQTYLNFTTTWGNNVFAHENWEGRNNWINNYRPDAGPGLNFEFKYDPKTGLDESPAQSPKDYIDLSVTQLFYTSNMVHDLYYRYGFDEVSGNFQQDNYGRGGKEGDGVIANSQDGSGYNNANFMTVTPDGQNGRCRMYVWNTASPYRDGDLEAGIVIHELTHGLSTRLTGGPANSGCLGWGESGGMGEGWGDFLATTIRSTKDYKDFAMGSWAANQVKGIRNYVYSTNITVNPSTYKTLDKPGYWGVHAIGEVWAEILWVVSQRMIAKHGYSETLFPPQPLEDGTIPIGDFYQPQVMGKPLVPKHGNTLMVQLVIAAMKLQPCRPTFFDARDAIIQADELLTGGENFCELWAGFGSRGLGTDASLRGQTPWGGGVHTDGFKLPAKCKSHE
;
A
#
# COMPACT_ATOMS: atom_id res chain seq x y z
N MET A 1 -22.83 39.03 1.75
CA MET A 1 -23.59 38.01 1.00
C MET A 1 -24.60 38.72 0.12
N THR A 2 -24.54 38.48 -1.19
CA THR A 2 -25.44 39.11 -2.18
C THR A 2 -26.02 38.00 -3.05
N VAL A 3 -27.32 38.03 -3.32
CA VAL A 3 -28.01 36.99 -4.12
C VAL A 3 -28.55 37.64 -5.39
N ALA A 4 -28.18 37.10 -6.55
CA ALA A 4 -28.68 37.52 -7.85
C ALA A 4 -29.38 36.33 -8.53
N GLN A 5 -30.56 36.57 -9.09
CA GLN A 5 -31.26 35.57 -9.92
C GLN A 5 -30.91 35.84 -11.38
N GLU A 6 -30.41 34.83 -12.07
CA GLU A 6 -30.18 34.88 -13.51
C GLU A 6 -31.15 33.94 -14.22
N THR A 7 -31.79 34.47 -15.26
CA THR A 7 -32.61 33.70 -16.20
C THR A 7 -31.99 33.83 -17.58
N HIS A 8 -31.30 32.78 -18.04
CA HIS A 8 -30.82 32.72 -19.42
C HIS A 8 -31.93 32.20 -20.32
N PHE A 9 -32.50 33.08 -21.15
CA PHE A 9 -33.52 32.72 -22.12
C PHE A 9 -32.92 32.02 -23.35
N VAL A 10 -33.07 30.69 -23.44
CA VAL A 10 -33.37 29.94 -24.68
C VAL A 10 -34.06 28.61 -24.31
N GLY A 11 -35.34 28.45 -24.64
CA GLY A 11 -36.06 27.16 -24.61
C GLY A 11 -36.89 26.86 -23.35
N ASN A 12 -37.99 26.12 -23.52
CA ASN A 12 -39.12 25.95 -22.58
C ASN A 12 -38.84 25.19 -21.26
N ASP A 13 -37.59 24.89 -20.92
CA ASP A 13 -37.20 24.19 -19.69
C ASP A 13 -36.27 25.06 -18.82
N ALA A 14 -36.73 26.26 -18.47
CA ALA A 14 -35.96 27.19 -17.64
C ALA A 14 -36.13 26.85 -16.14
N HIS A 15 -35.16 26.14 -15.56
CA HIS A 15 -35.07 26.00 -14.11
C HIS A 15 -34.47 27.26 -13.48
N PRO A 16 -35.06 27.81 -12.40
CA PRO A 16 -34.54 29.01 -11.75
C PRO A 16 -33.19 28.71 -11.09
N THR A 17 -32.15 29.40 -11.57
CA THR A 17 -30.80 29.40 -11.00
C THR A 17 -30.56 30.67 -10.19
N ALA A 18 -30.04 30.52 -8.98
CA ALA A 18 -29.63 31.62 -8.11
C ALA A 18 -28.11 31.59 -7.91
N ILE A 19 -27.48 32.77 -7.95
CA ILE A 19 -26.04 32.93 -7.70
C ILE A 19 -25.87 33.68 -6.38
N ILE A 20 -25.06 33.13 -5.49
CA ILE A 20 -24.82 33.64 -4.15
C ILE A 20 -23.33 34.00 -4.03
N SER A 21 -23.02 35.27 -3.76
CA SER A 21 -21.65 35.79 -3.67
C SER A 21 -21.27 36.32 -2.30
N GLY A 22 -19.99 36.23 -1.95
CA GLY A 22 -19.42 36.77 -0.70
C GLY A 22 -19.72 35.92 0.53
N LEU A 23 -19.67 34.59 0.38
CA LEU A 23 -19.71 33.63 1.47
C LEU A 23 -18.28 33.44 2.06
N PRO A 24 -18.10 33.46 3.39
CA PRO A 24 -16.79 33.20 4.00
C PRO A 24 -16.34 31.77 3.73
N GLY A 25 -15.12 31.59 3.21
CA GLY A 25 -14.53 30.29 2.92
C GLY A 25 -14.71 29.80 1.47
N SER A 26 -15.63 30.37 0.70
CA SER A 26 -15.79 30.04 -0.72
C SER A 26 -14.83 30.84 -1.60
N VAL A 27 -14.14 30.19 -2.56
CA VAL A 27 -13.23 30.85 -3.51
C VAL A 27 -13.95 31.38 -4.75
N SER A 28 -15.19 30.95 -5.01
CA SER A 28 -16.04 31.43 -6.12
C SER A 28 -17.53 31.61 -5.73
N PRO A 29 -18.34 32.36 -6.51
CA PRO A 29 -19.78 32.48 -6.27
C PRO A 29 -20.53 31.15 -6.39
N VAL A 30 -21.36 30.84 -5.40
CA VAL A 30 -22.12 29.59 -5.29
C VAL A 30 -23.31 29.61 -6.23
N LYS A 31 -23.45 28.56 -7.05
CA LYS A 31 -24.61 28.35 -7.94
C LYS A 31 -25.62 27.44 -7.27
N ALA A 32 -26.90 27.85 -7.25
CA ALA A 32 -27.98 27.10 -6.65
C ALA A 32 -29.12 26.85 -7.65
N ARG A 33 -29.67 25.63 -7.68
CA ARG A 33 -30.85 25.26 -8.48
C ARG A 33 -31.76 24.29 -7.72
N VAL A 34 -33.05 24.29 -8.03
CA VAL A 34 -34.01 23.37 -7.40
C VAL A 34 -34.01 22.03 -8.13
N VAL A 35 -33.89 20.93 -7.38
CA VAL A 35 -33.95 19.55 -7.86
C VAL A 35 -34.79 18.68 -6.91
N TYR A 36 -35.06 17.43 -7.29
CA TYR A 36 -35.71 16.45 -6.41
C TYR A 36 -34.73 15.33 -6.05
N VAL A 37 -34.70 14.94 -4.78
CA VAL A 37 -33.83 13.87 -4.26
C VAL A 37 -34.69 12.79 -3.61
N GLN A 38 -34.37 11.53 -3.87
CA GLN A 38 -35.05 10.36 -3.30
C GLN A 38 -34.26 9.87 -2.08
N SER A 39 -34.89 9.76 -0.91
CA SER A 39 -34.26 9.27 0.32
C SER A 39 -35.03 8.08 0.91
N PRO A 40 -34.32 7.07 1.45
CA PRO A 40 -34.95 5.95 2.14
C PRO A 40 -35.48 6.39 3.51
N THR A 41 -36.67 5.89 3.85
CA THR A 41 -37.33 6.06 5.15
C THR A 41 -36.94 4.93 6.12
N GLU A 42 -37.24 5.09 7.42
CA GLU A 42 -36.95 4.09 8.45
C GLU A 42 -37.57 2.70 8.14
N ASP A 43 -38.62 2.67 7.33
CA ASP A 43 -39.33 1.47 6.91
C ASP A 43 -38.85 0.90 5.55
N ASN A 44 -37.71 1.37 5.03
CA ASN A 44 -37.09 0.93 3.77
C ASN A 44 -37.91 1.27 2.49
N GLU A 45 -38.88 2.17 2.58
CA GLU A 45 -39.56 2.80 1.44
C GLU A 45 -38.86 4.09 1.02
N THR A 46 -39.09 4.58 -0.21
CA THR A 46 -38.42 5.78 -0.74
C THR A 46 -39.37 6.96 -0.91
N GLU A 47 -39.00 8.14 -0.40
CA GLU A 47 -39.76 9.40 -0.55
C GLU A 47 -38.98 10.43 -1.39
N LEU A 48 -39.69 11.31 -2.11
CA LEU A 48 -39.13 12.34 -3.01
C LEU A 48 -39.22 13.72 -2.35
N HIS A 49 -38.06 14.36 -2.11
CA HIS A 49 -37.96 15.69 -1.51
C HIS A 49 -37.49 16.74 -2.52
N ALA A 50 -38.15 17.89 -2.55
CA ALA A 50 -37.68 19.06 -3.30
C ALA A 50 -36.57 19.77 -2.51
N VAL A 51 -35.41 19.96 -3.13
CA VAL A 51 -34.19 20.49 -2.50
C VAL A 51 -33.52 21.53 -3.38
N TRP A 52 -32.82 22.48 -2.75
CA TRP A 52 -31.83 23.33 -3.39
C TRP A 52 -30.50 22.57 -3.47
N ARG A 53 -30.06 22.29 -4.69
CA ARG A 53 -28.69 21.85 -4.99
C ARG A 53 -27.82 23.09 -5.08
N MET A 54 -26.82 23.18 -4.22
CA MET A 54 -25.86 24.28 -4.14
C MET A 54 -24.45 23.77 -4.40
N GLU A 55 -23.73 24.41 -5.31
CA GLU A 55 -22.35 24.08 -5.65
C GLU A 55 -21.40 25.12 -5.02
N VAL A 56 -20.62 24.70 -4.03
CA VAL A 56 -19.80 25.55 -3.16
C VAL A 56 -18.33 25.16 -3.26
N GLU A 57 -17.52 26.01 -3.88
CA GLU A 57 -16.08 25.80 -4.04
C GLU A 57 -15.30 26.49 -2.90
N MET A 58 -14.45 25.76 -2.17
CA MET A 58 -13.61 26.26 -1.06
C MET A 58 -12.10 26.05 -1.33
N GLN A 59 -11.24 26.56 -0.43
CA GLN A 59 -9.79 26.58 -0.61
C GLN A 59 -9.12 25.18 -0.64
N ASP A 60 -9.67 24.22 0.10
CA ASP A 60 -9.18 22.83 0.18
C ASP A 60 -10.21 21.76 -0.27
N ASN A 61 -11.49 22.12 -0.53
CA ASN A 61 -12.62 21.19 -0.78
C ASN A 61 -13.67 21.79 -1.75
N TRP A 62 -14.55 20.96 -2.35
CA TRP A 62 -15.71 21.41 -3.14
C TRP A 62 -16.99 20.69 -2.70
N TYR A 63 -17.98 21.42 -2.21
CA TYR A 63 -19.23 20.85 -1.70
C TYR A 63 -20.37 20.96 -2.71
N GLU A 64 -21.15 19.90 -2.84
CA GLU A 64 -22.52 19.95 -3.32
C GLU A 64 -23.45 19.70 -2.13
N ALA A 65 -24.15 20.76 -1.71
CA ALA A 65 -25.11 20.68 -0.62
C ALA A 65 -26.53 20.59 -1.19
N TYR A 66 -27.30 19.63 -0.70
CA TYR A 66 -28.72 19.47 -0.95
C TYR A 66 -29.48 19.92 0.30
N VAL A 67 -30.02 21.13 0.25
CA VAL A 67 -30.75 21.75 1.36
C VAL A 67 -32.25 21.69 1.04
N SER A 68 -33.08 21.31 2.01
CA SER A 68 -34.53 21.24 1.77
C SER A 68 -35.08 22.58 1.29
N ALA A 69 -35.90 22.55 0.23
CA ALA A 69 -36.52 23.76 -0.32
C ALA A 69 -37.65 24.31 0.57
N SER A 70 -38.17 23.49 1.49
CA SER A 70 -39.25 23.86 2.43
C SER A 70 -38.73 24.28 3.81
N ASP A 71 -37.59 23.72 4.23
CA ASP A 71 -36.93 24.06 5.49
C ASP A 71 -35.41 24.21 5.28
N PRO A 72 -34.89 25.45 5.20
CA PRO A 72 -33.48 25.71 4.92
C PRO A 72 -32.52 25.31 6.05
N SER A 73 -33.02 24.91 7.22
CA SER A 73 -32.18 24.38 8.32
C SER A 73 -31.89 22.88 8.18
N THR A 74 -32.65 22.19 7.34
CA THR A 74 -32.52 20.76 7.11
C THR A 74 -31.63 20.50 5.90
N ILE A 75 -30.43 19.99 6.16
CA ILE A 75 -29.51 19.53 5.12
C ILE A 75 -29.82 18.06 4.85
N VAL A 76 -30.32 17.78 3.65
CA VAL A 76 -30.70 16.42 3.24
C VAL A 76 -29.47 15.59 2.92
N SER A 77 -28.47 16.21 2.28
CA SER A 77 -27.18 15.60 2.01
C SER A 77 -26.13 16.68 1.76
N VAL A 78 -24.90 16.42 2.19
CA VAL A 78 -23.71 17.16 1.75
C VAL A 78 -22.79 16.16 1.12
N ILE A 79 -22.47 16.38 -0.15
CA ILE A 79 -21.49 15.59 -0.87
C ILE A 79 -20.28 16.49 -1.05
N ASP A 80 -19.15 16.13 -0.44
CA ASP A 80 -17.87 16.77 -0.69
C ASP A 80 -17.25 16.10 -1.92
N TRP A 81 -17.23 16.83 -3.04
CA TRP A 81 -16.76 16.41 -4.34
C TRP A 81 -15.33 16.90 -4.60
N ALA A 82 -14.55 16.08 -5.27
CA ALA A 82 -13.55 16.55 -6.22
C ALA A 82 -13.84 15.83 -7.54
N SER A 83 -14.19 16.56 -8.60
CA SER A 83 -14.65 16.06 -9.92
C SER A 83 -13.48 15.63 -10.83
N ASP A 84 -13.55 14.72 -11.81
CA ASP A 84 -14.60 13.79 -12.31
C ASP A 84 -14.00 12.76 -13.32
N SER A 85 -14.81 11.77 -13.75
CA SER A 85 -14.51 10.67 -14.69
C SER A 85 -15.57 10.57 -15.82
N PRO A 86 -15.23 9.99 -16.99
CA PRO A 86 -16.19 9.18 -17.74
C PRO A 86 -15.69 7.76 -18.07
N VAL A 87 -16.56 6.78 -17.89
CA VAL A 87 -16.39 5.34 -18.19
C VAL A 87 -16.63 5.05 -19.69
N PRO A 88 -15.91 4.09 -20.29
CA PRO A 88 -16.61 3.12 -21.15
C PRO A 88 -16.24 1.64 -20.90
N THR A 89 -17.22 0.83 -21.27
CA THR A 89 -17.44 -0.62 -21.14
C THR A 89 -16.37 -1.56 -21.71
N ALA A 90 -16.25 -2.70 -21.03
CA ALA A 90 -15.52 -3.90 -21.42
C ALA A 90 -15.92 -4.42 -22.82
N GLY A 91 -14.92 -4.57 -23.69
CA GLY A 91 -15.00 -5.28 -24.96
C GLY A 91 -13.78 -6.18 -25.09
N GLY A 92 -13.95 -7.46 -24.75
CA GLY A 92 -12.91 -8.46 -24.85
C GLY A 92 -12.37 -8.59 -26.28
N LYS A 93 -11.06 -8.42 -26.40
CA LYS A 93 -10.15 -9.09 -27.34
C LYS A 93 -8.73 -8.68 -26.96
N LEU A 94 -7.90 -9.66 -26.58
CA LEU A 94 -6.43 -9.55 -26.58
C LEU A 94 -5.99 -8.73 -27.80
N ASN A 95 -5.24 -7.63 -27.66
CA ASN A 95 -4.64 -6.97 -28.82
C ASN A 95 -3.51 -5.95 -28.53
N ALA A 96 -2.58 -5.94 -29.50
CA ALA A 96 -1.60 -4.92 -29.91
C ALA A 96 -0.22 -4.86 -29.22
N LEU A 97 -0.04 -5.27 -27.96
CA LEU A 97 1.27 -5.16 -27.29
C LEU A 97 2.26 -6.23 -27.77
N GLU A 98 1.82 -7.47 -27.94
CA GLU A 98 2.65 -8.57 -28.47
C GLU A 98 3.12 -8.31 -29.92
N ALA A 99 2.39 -7.49 -30.68
CA ALA A 99 2.77 -7.11 -32.04
C ALA A 99 3.73 -5.90 -32.11
N LYS A 100 3.77 -5.04 -31.08
CA LYS A 100 4.62 -3.84 -31.04
C LYS A 100 5.95 -4.04 -30.31
N LEU A 101 6.05 -5.04 -29.43
CA LEU A 101 7.33 -5.45 -28.82
C LEU A 101 8.27 -6.16 -29.83
N ALA A 102 7.75 -6.54 -31.00
CA ALA A 102 8.54 -7.15 -32.08
C ALA A 102 9.31 -6.14 -32.95
N THR A 103 9.15 -4.82 -32.76
CA THR A 103 9.92 -3.81 -33.49
C THR A 103 11.05 -3.22 -32.66
N GLY A 104 12.14 -3.98 -32.55
CA GLY A 104 13.47 -3.47 -32.88
C GLY A 104 14.08 -2.36 -32.04
N HIS A 105 13.83 -2.30 -30.74
CA HIS A 105 14.80 -1.73 -29.79
C HIS A 105 15.03 -2.75 -28.69
N VAL A 106 15.99 -3.63 -28.93
CA VAL A 106 16.69 -4.36 -27.88
C VAL A 106 17.26 -3.24 -26.99
N ALA A 107 16.72 -3.10 -25.77
CA ALA A 107 17.37 -2.32 -24.73
C ALA A 107 18.85 -2.74 -24.75
N SER A 108 19.75 -1.77 -24.92
CA SER A 108 21.18 -2.04 -24.89
C SER A 108 21.50 -2.89 -23.67
N GLU A 109 22.49 -3.76 -23.80
CA GLU A 109 23.11 -4.48 -22.68
C GLU A 109 23.63 -3.45 -21.65
N ASP A 110 22.72 -2.87 -20.87
CA ASP A 110 23.03 -1.92 -19.83
C ASP A 110 23.40 -2.75 -18.61
N LYS A 111 24.64 -2.57 -18.15
CA LYS A 111 25.14 -3.23 -16.95
C LYS A 111 24.16 -2.97 -15.80
N PRO A 112 23.69 -4.01 -15.09
CA PRO A 112 22.83 -3.80 -13.93
C PRO A 112 23.60 -2.93 -12.93
N GLY A 113 23.02 -1.79 -12.53
CA GLY A 113 23.64 -0.92 -11.53
C GLY A 113 23.98 -1.69 -10.26
N SER A 114 25.08 -1.32 -9.59
CA SER A 114 25.48 -1.95 -8.34
C SER A 114 24.94 -1.15 -7.14
N TYR A 115 24.39 -1.84 -6.15
CA TYR A 115 23.88 -1.24 -4.92
C TYR A 115 24.59 -1.83 -3.71
N LYS A 116 25.27 -0.98 -2.93
CA LYS A 116 25.85 -1.41 -1.65
C LYS A 116 24.86 -1.24 -0.51
N VAL A 117 23.98 -2.23 -0.35
CA VAL A 117 22.80 -2.18 0.53
C VAL A 117 22.75 -3.38 1.47
N TRP A 118 21.85 -3.34 2.46
CA TRP A 118 21.41 -4.55 3.13
C TRP A 118 20.51 -5.32 2.17
N LYS A 119 20.92 -6.55 1.86
CA LYS A 119 20.20 -7.41 0.91
C LYS A 119 18.77 -7.65 1.36
N TRP A 120 17.91 -7.96 0.38
CA TRP A 120 16.55 -8.39 0.64
C TRP A 120 16.47 -9.52 1.68
N GLY A 121 15.53 -9.40 2.62
CA GLY A 121 15.35 -10.33 3.74
C GLY A 121 16.14 -9.95 5.01
N PHE A 122 17.11 -9.04 4.94
CA PHE A 122 17.69 -8.43 6.14
C PHE A 122 16.79 -7.28 6.63
N ASN A 123 16.46 -7.31 7.93
CA ASN A 123 15.56 -6.33 8.50
C ASN A 123 16.26 -5.02 8.87
N ASP A 124 17.45 -5.12 9.45
CA ASP A 124 18.14 -4.01 10.10
C ASP A 124 19.66 -4.21 10.04
N PRO A 125 20.45 -3.16 10.35
CA PRO A 125 21.91 -3.26 10.37
C PRO A 125 22.50 -4.27 11.36
N GLU A 126 21.74 -4.71 12.38
CA GLU A 126 22.19 -5.75 13.33
C GLU A 126 21.98 -7.17 12.75
N SER A 127 21.16 -7.31 11.71
CA SER A 127 20.85 -8.58 11.06
C SER A 127 21.94 -9.10 10.12
N GLY A 128 22.90 -8.25 9.72
CA GLY A 128 24.03 -8.65 8.89
C GLY A 128 24.79 -7.50 8.23
N ASP A 129 25.91 -7.86 7.60
CA ASP A 129 26.74 -6.91 6.84
C ASP A 129 26.12 -6.57 5.49
N ARG A 130 26.47 -5.38 4.98
CA ARG A 130 26.07 -4.92 3.64
C ARG A 130 26.78 -5.71 2.55
N SER A 131 26.05 -6.02 1.48
CA SER A 131 26.58 -6.64 0.26
C SER A 131 26.41 -5.71 -0.93
N VAL A 132 27.22 -5.95 -1.97
CA VAL A 132 27.02 -5.32 -3.28
C VAL A 132 26.06 -6.20 -4.04
N GLU A 133 24.82 -5.74 -4.18
CA GLU A 133 23.77 -6.41 -4.93
C GLU A 133 23.68 -5.78 -6.33
N GLU A 134 23.54 -6.62 -7.35
CA GLU A 134 23.20 -6.14 -8.70
C GLU A 134 21.73 -5.71 -8.74
N ALA A 135 21.40 -4.76 -9.63
CA ALA A 135 20.04 -4.32 -9.91
C ALA A 135 19.14 -5.48 -10.37
N TRP A 136 18.64 -6.28 -9.43
CA TRP A 136 17.73 -7.38 -9.70
C TRP A 136 16.32 -6.82 -9.91
N HIS A 137 16.05 -6.27 -11.09
CA HIS A 137 14.70 -5.83 -11.45
C HIS A 137 13.91 -7.01 -12.03
N ASP A 138 12.66 -7.19 -11.59
CA ASP A 138 11.81 -8.22 -12.18
C ASP A 138 11.39 -7.79 -13.60
N LYS A 139 11.61 -8.65 -14.60
CA LYS A 139 11.35 -8.31 -16.01
C LYS A 139 9.87 -8.08 -16.32
N ILE A 140 8.95 -8.59 -15.50
CA ILE A 140 7.50 -8.43 -15.68
C ILE A 140 7.03 -7.14 -15.01
N ALA A 141 7.42 -6.96 -13.74
CA ALA A 141 7.00 -5.82 -12.92
C ALA A 141 7.70 -4.51 -13.32
N SER A 142 8.99 -4.60 -13.64
CA SER A 142 9.87 -3.48 -13.97
C SER A 142 10.62 -3.75 -15.29
N PRO A 143 9.92 -3.76 -16.44
CA PRO A 143 10.48 -4.17 -17.74
C PRO A 143 11.59 -3.24 -18.24
N LEU A 144 11.60 -1.98 -17.82
CA LEU A 144 12.60 -0.97 -18.20
C LEU A 144 13.68 -0.74 -17.12
N GLY A 145 13.66 -1.55 -16.06
CA GLY A 145 14.47 -1.33 -14.87
C GLY A 145 13.93 -0.22 -13.97
N TRP A 146 14.59 -0.01 -12.83
CA TRP A 146 14.10 0.91 -11.79
C TRP A 146 14.43 2.38 -12.07
N HIS A 147 15.34 2.71 -12.99
CA HIS A 147 15.81 4.08 -13.24
C HIS A 147 15.28 4.73 -14.54
N THR A 148 14.24 4.13 -15.12
CA THR A 148 13.74 4.53 -16.44
C THR A 148 12.29 4.97 -16.33
N ILE A 149 11.93 6.04 -17.04
CA ILE A 149 10.56 6.55 -17.11
C ILE A 149 10.18 6.93 -18.54
N SER A 150 8.89 6.88 -18.88
CA SER A 150 8.42 7.40 -20.16
C SER A 150 8.43 8.93 -20.21
N LYS A 151 8.87 9.49 -21.34
CA LYS A 151 8.90 10.95 -21.57
C LYS A 151 7.52 11.60 -21.39
N LYS A 152 6.44 10.88 -21.71
CA LYS A 152 5.05 11.35 -21.60
C LYS A 152 4.63 11.56 -20.14
N ASN A 153 5.02 10.65 -19.25
CA ASN A 153 4.55 10.62 -17.87
C ASN A 153 5.58 11.15 -16.87
N ASN A 154 6.73 11.62 -17.35
CA ASN A 154 7.76 12.22 -16.51
C ASN A 154 7.28 13.52 -15.84
N PRO A 155 7.35 13.63 -14.50
CA PRO A 155 7.00 14.86 -13.80
C PRO A 155 7.78 16.09 -14.29
N ALA A 156 7.09 17.23 -14.42
CA ALA A 156 7.71 18.49 -14.82
C ALA A 156 8.74 18.94 -13.77
N GLY A 157 9.97 19.22 -14.21
CA GLY A 157 11.08 19.58 -13.31
C GLY A 157 11.95 18.39 -12.87
N SER A 158 11.82 17.22 -13.52
CA SER A 158 12.65 16.06 -13.24
C SER A 158 14.17 16.35 -13.25
N PRO A 159 14.97 15.55 -12.52
CA PRO A 159 16.43 15.60 -12.56
C PRO A 159 17.02 15.46 -13.97
N ALA A 160 18.33 15.71 -14.12
CA ALA A 160 19.00 15.48 -15.39
C ALA A 160 18.99 13.99 -15.74
N TRP A 161 18.56 13.67 -16.97
CA TRP A 161 18.63 12.32 -17.54
C TRP A 161 19.81 12.21 -18.50
N LEU A 162 20.24 10.97 -18.77
CA LEU A 162 21.31 10.68 -19.72
C LEU A 162 20.89 11.14 -21.13
N GLY A 163 21.75 11.89 -21.81
CA GLY A 163 21.49 12.39 -23.17
C GLY A 163 20.67 13.69 -23.27
N LYS A 164 20.39 14.38 -22.15
CA LYS A 164 19.63 15.65 -22.10
C LYS A 164 20.13 16.78 -23.03
N HIS A 165 21.39 16.72 -23.49
CA HIS A 165 21.99 17.71 -24.40
C HIS A 165 22.23 17.20 -25.82
N ASP A 166 21.82 15.98 -26.15
CA ASP A 166 21.95 15.47 -27.52
C ASP A 166 20.95 16.16 -28.44
N LYS A 167 21.47 16.83 -29.46
CA LYS A 167 20.69 17.58 -30.47
C LYS A 167 19.83 16.66 -31.38
N HIS A 168 19.89 15.35 -31.16
CA HIS A 168 19.08 14.31 -31.78
C HIS A 168 18.14 13.59 -30.78
N GLY A 169 18.15 13.96 -29.49
CA GLY A 169 17.46 13.25 -28.40
C GLY A 169 15.95 13.51 -28.28
N ASP A 170 15.33 14.22 -29.22
CA ASP A 170 13.91 14.55 -29.13
C ASP A 170 12.98 13.36 -29.46
N ASP A 171 13.53 12.29 -30.02
CA ASP A 171 12.83 11.05 -30.42
C ASP A 171 12.85 9.93 -29.35
N GLN A 172 13.41 10.19 -28.16
CA GLN A 172 13.44 9.18 -27.09
C GLN A 172 12.08 9.07 -26.41
N THR A 173 11.48 7.87 -26.48
CA THR A 173 10.21 7.54 -25.80
C THR A 173 10.42 7.36 -24.29
N TYR A 174 11.62 6.94 -23.87
CA TYR A 174 12.00 6.68 -22.48
C TYR A 174 13.23 7.51 -22.07
N LEU A 175 13.28 7.91 -20.81
CA LEU A 175 14.34 8.70 -20.19
C LEU A 175 15.03 7.87 -19.11
N ASN A 176 16.35 7.75 -19.21
CA ASN A 176 17.18 7.01 -18.25
C ASN A 176 17.84 7.99 -17.26
N PHE A 177 17.67 7.75 -15.97
CA PHE A 177 18.24 8.58 -14.91
C PHE A 177 19.45 7.91 -14.26
N THR A 178 20.37 8.71 -13.74
CA THR A 178 21.53 8.25 -12.94
C THR A 178 21.30 8.37 -11.43
N THR A 179 20.12 8.85 -11.04
CA THR A 179 19.69 9.10 -9.66
C THR A 179 18.59 8.12 -9.24
N THR A 180 18.20 8.12 -7.96
CA THR A 180 17.05 7.35 -7.40
C THR A 180 15.67 7.86 -7.86
N TRP A 181 15.48 7.90 -9.19
CA TRP A 181 14.29 8.37 -9.89
C TRP A 181 13.86 7.32 -10.90
N GLY A 182 12.63 6.83 -10.76
CA GLY A 182 12.16 5.65 -11.48
C GLY A 182 10.70 5.66 -11.84
N ASN A 183 10.25 4.61 -12.53
CA ASN A 183 8.83 4.40 -12.81
C ASN A 183 8.04 4.13 -11.52
N ASN A 184 8.65 3.39 -10.58
CA ASN A 184 7.96 2.84 -9.42
C ASN A 184 8.11 3.77 -8.20
N VAL A 185 9.30 4.35 -8.00
CA VAL A 185 9.65 5.09 -6.79
C VAL A 185 10.50 6.33 -7.10
N PHE A 186 10.23 7.42 -6.36
CA PHE A 186 11.03 8.64 -6.32
C PHE A 186 11.60 8.84 -4.92
N ALA A 187 12.83 8.37 -4.67
CA ALA A 187 13.47 8.49 -3.35
C ALA A 187 14.35 9.74 -3.25
N HIS A 188 14.29 10.46 -2.12
CA HIS A 188 15.02 11.71 -1.85
C HIS A 188 15.04 12.06 -0.37
N GLU A 189 15.88 13.02 0.05
CA GLU A 189 15.79 13.56 1.42
C GLU A 189 14.66 14.57 1.57
N ASN A 190 14.13 14.70 2.79
CA ASN A 190 13.18 15.77 3.11
C ASN A 190 13.40 16.39 4.49
N TRP A 191 14.59 16.94 4.75
CA TRP A 191 14.90 17.55 6.06
C TRP A 191 14.00 18.72 6.45
N GLU A 192 13.39 19.41 5.48
CA GLU A 192 12.48 20.53 5.76
C GLU A 192 11.04 20.07 6.07
N GLY A 193 10.71 18.79 5.85
CA GLY A 193 9.38 18.23 6.06
C GLY A 193 8.30 18.86 5.16
N ARG A 194 8.69 19.40 4.00
CA ARG A 194 7.80 20.12 3.08
C ARG A 194 7.17 19.18 2.06
N ASN A 195 6.13 19.65 1.37
CA ASN A 195 5.45 18.91 0.31
C ASN A 195 6.20 18.92 -1.03
N ASN A 196 7.22 19.76 -1.20
CA ASN A 196 8.01 19.78 -2.43
C ASN A 196 9.04 18.64 -2.40
N TRP A 197 9.07 17.85 -3.46
CA TRP A 197 9.91 16.64 -3.57
C TRP A 197 10.72 16.57 -4.87
N ILE A 198 10.34 17.36 -5.89
CA ILE A 198 10.92 17.29 -7.23
C ILE A 198 12.37 17.79 -7.22
N ASN A 199 12.64 18.91 -6.57
CA ASN A 199 13.95 19.56 -6.54
C ASN A 199 14.81 19.15 -5.34
N ASN A 200 14.33 18.21 -4.52
CA ASN A 200 15.10 17.73 -3.37
C ASN A 200 16.29 16.93 -3.87
N TYR A 201 17.34 16.93 -3.06
CA TYR A 201 18.59 16.26 -3.34
C TYR A 201 18.36 14.73 -3.45
N ARG A 202 19.23 14.12 -4.25
CA ARG A 202 19.22 12.70 -4.55
C ARG A 202 20.66 12.32 -4.86
N PRO A 203 21.13 11.14 -4.42
CA PRO A 203 22.43 10.65 -4.83
C PRO A 203 22.44 10.39 -6.34
N ASP A 204 23.50 10.85 -7.01
CA ASP A 204 23.78 10.57 -8.41
C ASP A 204 24.95 9.57 -8.49
N ALA A 205 24.69 8.38 -9.01
CA ALA A 205 25.68 7.31 -9.14
C ALA A 205 26.45 7.34 -10.47
N GLY A 206 26.21 8.37 -11.29
CA GLY A 206 26.81 8.54 -12.59
C GLY A 206 26.33 7.50 -13.62
N PRO A 207 26.94 7.47 -14.82
CA PRO A 207 26.47 6.64 -15.94
C PRO A 207 26.57 5.12 -15.70
N GLY A 208 27.37 4.71 -14.70
CA GLY A 208 27.52 3.30 -14.35
C GLY A 208 26.49 2.78 -13.34
N LEU A 209 25.64 3.66 -12.78
CA LEU A 209 24.66 3.31 -11.74
C LEU A 209 25.28 2.56 -10.54
N ASN A 210 26.48 2.97 -10.12
CA ASN A 210 27.18 2.37 -8.98
C ASN A 210 26.86 3.12 -7.68
N PHE A 211 25.80 2.71 -6.97
CA PHE A 211 25.37 3.28 -5.70
C PHE A 211 26.14 2.64 -4.52
N GLU A 212 27.44 2.94 -4.42
CA GLU A 212 28.32 2.44 -3.36
C GLU A 212 28.71 3.52 -2.35
N PHE A 213 27.83 3.80 -1.38
CA PHE A 213 28.09 4.81 -0.36
C PHE A 213 28.76 4.24 0.90
N LYS A 214 29.69 5.01 1.47
CA LYS A 214 30.36 4.66 2.73
C LYS A 214 29.38 4.85 3.89
N TYR A 215 29.39 3.89 4.80
CA TYR A 215 28.66 3.93 6.06
C TYR A 215 29.51 3.21 7.07
N ASP A 216 30.00 4.00 8.03
CA ASP A 216 30.88 3.60 9.11
C ASP A 216 30.29 4.23 10.38
N PRO A 217 29.18 3.68 10.90
CA PRO A 217 28.56 4.19 12.11
C PRO A 217 29.54 3.93 13.25
N LYS A 218 30.36 4.92 13.58
CA LYS A 218 31.32 4.79 14.68
C LYS A 218 30.54 4.67 15.99
N THR A 219 30.43 3.46 16.50
CA THR A 219 29.92 3.16 17.83
C THR A 219 31.06 3.37 18.82
N GLY A 220 31.21 4.57 19.35
CA GLY A 220 32.25 4.87 20.32
C GLY A 220 31.83 5.92 21.34
N LEU A 221 32.02 5.59 22.61
CA LEU A 221 32.09 6.53 23.75
C LEU A 221 33.40 7.35 23.75
N ASP A 222 34.13 7.38 22.63
CA ASP A 222 35.33 8.19 22.47
C ASP A 222 34.95 9.53 21.83
N GLU A 223 35.60 10.60 22.31
CA GLU A 223 35.34 12.03 22.08
C GLU A 223 35.43 12.51 20.62
N SER A 224 34.72 11.88 19.69
CA SER A 224 34.48 12.33 18.32
C SER A 224 32.98 12.28 18.03
N PRO A 225 32.41 13.28 17.33
CA PRO A 225 30.97 13.35 17.14
C PRO A 225 30.48 12.11 16.39
N ALA A 226 29.51 11.40 16.98
CA ALA A 226 28.84 10.30 16.32
C ALA A 226 28.27 10.79 14.97
N GLN A 227 28.40 9.98 13.92
CA GLN A 227 28.02 10.36 12.56
C GLN A 227 26.54 10.79 12.55
N SER A 228 26.26 12.02 12.12
CA SER A 228 24.90 12.54 12.04
C SER A 228 24.14 11.76 10.97
N PRO A 229 22.83 11.50 11.13
CA PRO A 229 22.01 10.94 10.05
C PRO A 229 22.20 11.63 8.70
N LYS A 230 22.42 12.95 8.72
CA LYS A 230 22.67 13.74 7.51
C LYS A 230 23.96 13.37 6.78
N ASP A 231 24.95 12.80 7.46
CA ASP A 231 26.26 12.46 6.88
C ASP A 231 26.21 11.19 6.03
N TYR A 232 25.16 10.37 6.13
CA TYR A 232 24.96 9.15 5.35
C TYR A 232 23.66 9.15 4.54
N ILE A 233 23.11 10.34 4.25
CA ILE A 233 21.84 10.49 3.52
C ILE A 233 21.85 9.78 2.16
N ASP A 234 22.97 9.79 1.44
CA ASP A 234 23.09 9.10 0.14
C ASP A 234 22.84 7.59 0.28
N LEU A 235 23.31 6.98 1.38
CA LEU A 235 23.02 5.57 1.66
C LEU A 235 21.55 5.38 2.02
N SER A 236 20.98 6.22 2.88
CA SER A 236 19.59 6.09 3.32
C SER A 236 18.62 6.18 2.14
N VAL A 237 18.83 7.15 1.25
CA VAL A 237 18.02 7.31 0.02
C VAL A 237 18.20 6.10 -0.90
N THR A 238 19.42 5.58 -1.05
CA THR A 238 19.69 4.38 -1.86
C THR A 238 19.02 3.13 -1.28
N GLN A 239 19.10 2.92 0.04
CA GLN A 239 18.48 1.78 0.71
C GLN A 239 16.96 1.85 0.61
N LEU A 240 16.37 3.02 0.84
CA LEU A 240 14.93 3.24 0.70
C LEU A 240 14.48 2.95 -0.73
N PHE A 241 15.22 3.43 -1.73
CA PHE A 241 14.95 3.16 -3.14
C PHE A 241 15.01 1.67 -3.47
N TYR A 242 16.08 0.97 -3.05
CA TYR A 242 16.25 -0.47 -3.27
C TYR A 242 15.11 -1.28 -2.64
N THR A 243 14.85 -1.08 -1.33
CA THR A 243 13.80 -1.83 -0.62
C THR A 243 12.43 -1.56 -1.22
N SER A 244 12.13 -0.31 -1.59
CA SER A 244 10.82 0.04 -2.14
C SER A 244 10.57 -0.56 -3.53
N ASN A 245 11.58 -0.59 -4.40
CA ASN A 245 11.47 -1.25 -5.71
C ASN A 245 11.33 -2.77 -5.58
N MET A 246 12.07 -3.39 -4.67
CA MET A 246 11.95 -4.82 -4.40
C MET A 246 10.56 -5.18 -3.86
N VAL A 247 9.99 -4.36 -2.98
CA VAL A 247 8.61 -4.52 -2.49
C VAL A 247 7.59 -4.38 -3.62
N HIS A 248 7.75 -3.37 -4.48
CA HIS A 248 6.90 -3.20 -5.65
C HIS A 248 6.92 -4.46 -6.53
N ASP A 249 8.12 -4.93 -6.90
CA ASP A 249 8.28 -6.09 -7.77
C ASP A 249 7.70 -7.35 -7.14
N LEU A 250 7.85 -7.52 -5.82
CA LEU A 250 7.22 -8.61 -5.09
C LEU A 250 5.69 -8.54 -5.19
N TYR A 251 5.09 -7.42 -4.79
CA TYR A 251 3.63 -7.27 -4.76
C TYR A 251 3.03 -7.43 -6.16
N TYR A 252 3.70 -6.91 -7.18
CA TYR A 252 3.30 -7.08 -8.58
C TYR A 252 3.16 -8.57 -8.94
N ARG A 253 4.16 -9.38 -8.56
CA ARG A 253 4.18 -10.81 -8.84
C ARG A 253 3.12 -11.62 -8.07
N TYR A 254 2.62 -11.10 -6.94
CA TYR A 254 1.49 -11.66 -6.20
C TYR A 254 0.12 -11.10 -6.65
N GLY A 255 0.11 -10.27 -7.69
CA GLY A 255 -1.09 -9.79 -8.36
C GLY A 255 -1.44 -8.33 -8.08
N PHE A 256 -0.58 -7.53 -7.45
CA PHE A 256 -0.77 -6.08 -7.39
C PHE A 256 -0.33 -5.44 -8.72
N ASP A 257 -1.12 -5.68 -9.75
CA ASP A 257 -0.93 -5.19 -11.11
C ASP A 257 -1.54 -3.79 -11.32
N GLU A 258 -1.37 -3.25 -12.52
CA GLU A 258 -1.84 -1.92 -12.91
C GLU A 258 -3.37 -1.80 -12.79
N VAL A 259 -4.11 -2.86 -13.13
CA VAL A 259 -5.58 -2.89 -13.00
C VAL A 259 -6.01 -2.93 -11.54
N SER A 260 -5.21 -3.51 -10.67
CA SER A 260 -5.40 -3.54 -9.22
C SER A 260 -4.93 -2.26 -8.52
N GLY A 261 -4.53 -1.23 -9.27
CA GLY A 261 -4.12 0.07 -8.75
C GLY A 261 -2.76 0.03 -8.06
N ASN A 262 -1.76 -0.58 -8.71
CA ASN A 262 -0.38 -0.49 -8.28
C ASN A 262 0.16 0.95 -8.35
N PHE A 263 1.39 1.16 -7.87
CA PHE A 263 2.03 2.47 -7.89
C PHE A 263 3.08 2.54 -8.99
N GLN A 264 2.72 3.12 -10.14
CA GLN A 264 3.59 3.26 -11.30
C GLN A 264 3.33 4.57 -12.05
N GLN A 265 4.41 5.26 -12.44
CA GLN A 265 4.29 6.49 -13.21
C GLN A 265 3.80 6.21 -14.65
N ASP A 266 4.20 5.10 -15.24
CA ASP A 266 3.73 4.59 -16.52
C ASP A 266 3.31 3.12 -16.38
N ASN A 267 2.06 2.85 -16.76
CA ASN A 267 1.42 1.54 -16.72
C ASN A 267 1.61 0.77 -18.04
N TYR A 268 2.37 1.32 -19.00
CA TYR A 268 2.69 0.70 -20.29
C TYR A 268 1.46 0.31 -21.13
N GLY A 269 0.31 0.97 -20.87
CA GLY A 269 -0.98 0.63 -21.48
C GLY A 269 -1.62 -0.67 -20.98
N ARG A 270 -1.20 -1.20 -19.82
CA ARG A 270 -1.73 -2.44 -19.21
C ARG A 270 -3.03 -2.24 -18.42
N GLY A 271 -3.48 -1.00 -18.25
CA GLY A 271 -4.69 -0.64 -17.51
C GLY A 271 -4.39 0.23 -16.29
N GLY A 272 -5.39 0.46 -15.45
CA GLY A 272 -5.26 1.36 -14.29
C GLY A 272 -5.12 2.83 -14.66
N LYS A 273 -4.92 3.68 -13.65
CA LYS A 273 -4.57 5.09 -13.82
C LYS A 273 -3.07 5.27 -13.61
N GLU A 274 -2.40 5.73 -14.67
CA GLU A 274 -0.97 6.05 -14.64
C GLU A 274 -0.68 7.32 -13.82
N GLY A 275 0.57 7.50 -13.43
CA GLY A 275 1.06 8.75 -12.86
C GLY A 275 1.19 8.76 -11.34
N ASP A 276 1.29 7.58 -10.72
CA ASP A 276 1.19 7.44 -9.28
C ASP A 276 2.36 6.70 -8.61
N GLY A 277 3.56 6.82 -9.19
CA GLY A 277 4.79 6.32 -8.57
C GLY A 277 4.97 6.81 -7.13
N VAL A 278 5.55 5.97 -6.26
CA VAL A 278 5.68 6.25 -4.83
C VAL A 278 6.72 7.34 -4.58
N ILE A 279 6.33 8.41 -3.92
CA ILE A 279 7.23 9.44 -3.41
C ILE A 279 7.77 8.96 -2.06
N ALA A 280 9.06 8.65 -2.00
CA ALA A 280 9.70 8.12 -0.80
C ALA A 280 10.65 9.17 -0.19
N ASN A 281 10.30 9.68 0.98
CA ASN A 281 11.05 10.70 1.70
C ASN A 281 11.93 10.02 2.77
N SER A 282 13.23 10.13 2.61
CA SER A 282 14.23 9.72 3.59
C SER A 282 14.49 10.84 4.59
N GLN A 283 14.70 10.49 5.86
CA GLN A 283 14.98 11.40 6.96
C GLN A 283 14.08 12.64 7.00
N ASP A 284 12.77 12.43 6.87
CA ASP A 284 11.81 13.52 6.78
C ASP A 284 11.75 14.30 8.10
N GLY A 285 11.93 15.63 8.02
CA GLY A 285 12.04 16.51 9.18
C GLY A 285 10.71 16.89 9.82
N SER A 286 9.57 16.40 9.31
CA SER A 286 8.25 16.69 9.89
C SER A 286 7.97 15.93 11.19
N GLY A 287 8.81 14.95 11.56
CA GLY A 287 8.67 14.18 12.80
C GLY A 287 9.93 13.42 13.21
N TYR A 288 9.83 12.74 14.36
CA TYR A 288 10.83 11.79 14.88
C TYR A 288 10.12 10.53 15.40
N ASN A 289 10.84 9.41 15.46
CA ASN A 289 10.39 8.13 16.03
C ASN A 289 9.10 7.56 15.43
N ASN A 290 8.91 7.74 14.13
CA ASN A 290 7.74 7.20 13.44
C ASN A 290 8.05 7.01 11.94
N ALA A 291 7.09 6.52 11.20
CA ALA A 291 7.03 6.66 9.76
C ALA A 291 5.56 6.85 9.37
N ASN A 292 5.27 7.20 8.13
CA ASN A 292 3.91 7.10 7.63
C ASN A 292 3.88 6.95 6.11
N PHE A 293 2.84 6.28 5.66
CA PHE A 293 2.42 6.29 4.28
C PHE A 293 1.12 7.07 4.10
N MET A 294 1.13 8.04 3.19
CA MET A 294 -0.06 8.75 2.77
C MET A 294 -0.86 7.84 1.81
N THR A 295 -1.80 7.09 2.38
CA THR A 295 -2.64 6.11 1.66
C THR A 295 -3.90 6.69 1.03
N VAL A 296 -4.18 7.97 1.24
CA VAL A 296 -5.44 8.62 0.83
C VAL A 296 -5.53 8.93 -0.67
N THR A 297 -4.55 8.52 -1.46
CA THR A 297 -4.54 8.76 -2.90
C THR A 297 -5.22 7.61 -3.65
N PRO A 298 -6.36 7.86 -4.33
CA PRO A 298 -6.90 6.90 -5.29
C PRO A 298 -5.86 6.61 -6.39
N ASP A 299 -6.12 5.55 -7.17
CA ASP A 299 -5.35 5.23 -8.36
C ASP A 299 -5.12 6.47 -9.25
N GLY A 300 -3.88 6.68 -9.72
CA GLY A 300 -3.47 7.86 -10.50
C GLY A 300 -3.00 9.08 -9.69
N GLN A 301 -2.86 8.96 -8.37
CA GLN A 301 -2.21 9.95 -7.52
C GLN A 301 -1.06 9.34 -6.72
N ASN A 302 0.12 9.98 -6.76
CA ASN A 302 1.33 9.48 -6.12
C ASN A 302 1.13 9.17 -4.62
N GLY A 303 1.37 7.91 -4.23
CA GLY A 303 1.50 7.55 -2.82
C GLY A 303 2.73 8.22 -2.22
N ARG A 304 2.69 8.59 -0.93
CA ARG A 304 3.83 9.24 -0.28
C ARG A 304 4.25 8.53 0.99
N CYS A 305 5.42 7.88 0.95
CA CYS A 305 6.07 7.28 2.10
C CYS A 305 7.01 8.30 2.76
N ARG A 306 6.88 8.52 4.07
CA ARG A 306 7.73 9.40 4.87
C ARG A 306 8.39 8.59 5.97
N MET A 307 9.70 8.46 5.90
CA MET A 307 10.52 7.79 6.89
C MET A 307 11.16 8.82 7.81
N TYR A 308 11.14 8.58 9.12
CA TYR A 308 11.74 9.49 10.09
C TYR A 308 12.96 8.90 10.79
N VAL A 309 13.77 9.81 11.34
CA VAL A 309 14.88 9.48 12.22
C VAL A 309 14.35 9.17 13.63
N TRP A 310 14.97 8.20 14.27
CA TRP A 310 14.67 7.78 15.64
C TRP A 310 15.71 8.32 16.62
N ASN A 311 15.24 9.10 17.59
CA ASN A 311 16.06 9.71 18.64
C ASN A 311 16.06 8.91 19.97
N THR A 312 15.52 7.70 19.97
CA THR A 312 15.48 6.79 21.13
C THR A 312 16.81 6.08 21.39
N ALA A 313 17.73 6.09 20.42
CA ALA A 313 19.11 5.62 20.54
C ALA A 313 20.10 6.79 20.43
N SER A 314 21.31 6.59 20.99
CA SER A 314 22.45 7.47 20.78
C SER A 314 23.60 6.65 20.20
N PRO A 315 24.04 6.90 18.94
CA PRO A 315 23.52 7.90 18.00
C PRO A 315 22.09 7.61 17.52
N TYR A 316 21.45 8.63 16.95
CA TYR A 316 20.13 8.50 16.34
C TYR A 316 20.16 7.44 15.25
N ARG A 317 19.13 6.60 15.23
CA ARG A 317 18.98 5.50 14.25
C ARG A 317 18.06 5.97 13.13
N ASP A 318 18.42 5.67 11.90
CA ASP A 318 17.63 6.09 10.74
C ASP A 318 16.62 5.00 10.36
N GLY A 319 15.32 5.32 10.37
CA GLY A 319 14.25 4.39 10.04
C GLY A 319 14.33 3.85 8.61
N ASP A 320 14.98 4.58 7.70
CA ASP A 320 15.23 4.14 6.31
C ASP A 320 16.08 2.87 6.22
N LEU A 321 16.88 2.58 7.26
CA LEU A 321 17.76 1.41 7.32
C LEU A 321 17.05 0.18 7.91
N GLU A 322 15.84 0.34 8.45
CA GLU A 322 15.02 -0.77 8.92
C GLU A 322 13.98 -1.16 7.85
N ALA A 323 14.29 -2.21 7.09
CA ALA A 323 13.44 -2.71 6.01
C ALA A 323 12.03 -3.06 6.50
N GLY A 324 11.88 -3.55 7.73
CA GLY A 324 10.57 -3.86 8.31
C GLY A 324 9.65 -2.64 8.40
N ILE A 325 10.17 -1.45 8.73
CA ILE A 325 9.39 -0.21 8.76
C ILE A 325 9.03 0.21 7.33
N VAL A 326 9.99 0.18 6.41
CA VAL A 326 9.74 0.54 5.00
C VAL A 326 8.66 -0.36 4.39
N ILE A 327 8.73 -1.67 4.62
CA ILE A 327 7.74 -2.64 4.12
C ILE A 327 6.37 -2.40 4.75
N HIS A 328 6.32 -2.10 6.05
CA HIS A 328 5.06 -1.76 6.75
C HIS A 328 4.37 -0.58 6.09
N GLU A 329 5.11 0.51 5.85
CA GLU A 329 4.57 1.71 5.21
C GLU A 329 4.10 1.44 3.77
N LEU A 330 4.87 0.70 2.98
CA LEU A 330 4.45 0.34 1.62
C LEU A 330 3.22 -0.57 1.61
N THR A 331 3.05 -1.41 2.64
CA THR A 331 1.87 -2.26 2.80
C THR A 331 0.61 -1.46 3.11
N HIS A 332 0.72 -0.31 3.77
CA HIS A 332 -0.41 0.60 3.91
C HIS A 332 -0.94 1.05 2.55
N GLY A 333 -0.05 1.38 1.60
CA GLY A 333 -0.41 1.68 0.22
C GLY A 333 -1.13 0.50 -0.47
N LEU A 334 -0.55 -0.69 -0.37
CA LEU A 334 -1.13 -1.93 -0.92
C LEU A 334 -2.53 -2.22 -0.37
N SER A 335 -2.66 -2.32 0.95
CA SER A 335 -3.92 -2.69 1.61
C SER A 335 -5.03 -1.68 1.33
N THR A 336 -4.69 -0.39 1.25
CA THR A 336 -5.66 0.67 0.96
C THR A 336 -6.11 0.68 -0.50
N ARG A 337 -5.21 0.44 -1.47
CA ARG A 337 -5.56 0.34 -2.89
C ARG A 337 -6.40 -0.89 -3.21
N LEU A 338 -6.11 -2.02 -2.55
CA LEU A 338 -6.84 -3.27 -2.79
C LEU A 338 -8.22 -3.29 -2.12
N THR A 339 -8.33 -2.79 -0.88
CA THR A 339 -9.56 -2.91 -0.09
C THR A 339 -10.65 -1.96 -0.59
N GLY A 340 -11.77 -2.51 -1.05
CA GLY A 340 -12.87 -1.70 -1.60
C GLY A 340 -12.61 -1.15 -3.00
N GLY A 341 -11.48 -1.54 -3.61
CA GLY A 341 -11.10 -1.26 -5.00
C GLY A 341 -10.20 -0.03 -5.17
N PRO A 342 -9.44 0.05 -6.30
CA PRO A 342 -8.41 1.07 -6.53
C PRO A 342 -8.88 2.52 -6.48
N ALA A 343 -10.17 2.75 -6.76
CA ALA A 343 -10.78 4.07 -6.77
C ALA A 343 -11.16 4.58 -5.37
N ASN A 344 -11.20 3.72 -4.35
CA ASN A 344 -11.71 4.06 -3.03
C ASN A 344 -10.67 3.80 -1.92
N SER A 345 -9.92 4.84 -1.55
CA SER A 345 -8.89 4.77 -0.51
C SER A 345 -9.44 4.95 0.92
N GLY A 346 -10.76 5.10 1.11
CA GLY A 346 -11.38 5.36 2.42
C GLY A 346 -11.74 4.13 3.23
N CYS A 347 -11.42 2.93 2.75
CA CYS A 347 -11.97 1.69 3.29
C CYS A 347 -11.31 1.16 4.56
N LEU A 348 -10.12 1.67 4.93
CA LEU A 348 -9.37 1.25 6.12
C LEU A 348 -9.13 2.42 7.09
N GLY A 349 -10.14 3.29 7.24
CA GLY A 349 -9.94 4.56 7.94
C GLY A 349 -9.89 4.49 9.47
N TRP A 350 -10.73 3.67 10.12
CA TRP A 350 -10.92 3.74 11.59
C TRP A 350 -11.33 2.39 12.20
N GLY A 351 -11.13 2.27 13.52
CA GLY A 351 -11.58 1.11 14.32
C GLY A 351 -10.89 -0.19 13.91
N GLU A 352 -11.66 -1.27 13.84
CA GLU A 352 -11.19 -2.61 13.49
C GLU A 352 -10.58 -2.66 12.08
N SER A 353 -11.20 -1.95 11.11
CA SER A 353 -10.68 -1.85 9.74
C SER A 353 -9.32 -1.14 9.64
N GLY A 354 -9.16 -0.01 10.33
CA GLY A 354 -7.86 0.69 10.39
C GLY A 354 -6.80 -0.13 11.13
N GLY A 355 -7.21 -0.85 12.18
CA GLY A 355 -6.33 -1.79 12.87
C GLY A 355 -5.84 -2.93 11.99
N MET A 356 -6.71 -3.50 11.14
CA MET A 356 -6.25 -4.48 10.15
C MET A 356 -5.25 -3.89 9.16
N GLY A 357 -5.42 -2.61 8.78
CA GLY A 357 -4.44 -1.83 8.02
C GLY A 357 -3.02 -1.93 8.59
N GLU A 358 -2.88 -1.67 9.89
CA GLU A 358 -1.63 -1.82 10.63
C GLU A 358 -1.16 -3.28 10.71
N GLY A 359 -2.09 -4.22 10.93
CA GLY A 359 -1.75 -5.63 11.09
C GLY A 359 -1.25 -6.29 9.80
N TRP A 360 -1.75 -5.89 8.63
CA TRP A 360 -1.23 -6.39 7.36
C TRP A 360 0.20 -5.94 7.09
N GLY A 361 0.54 -4.69 7.45
CA GLY A 361 1.90 -4.16 7.34
C GLY A 361 2.89 -4.94 8.18
N ASP A 362 2.58 -5.12 9.46
CA ASP A 362 3.40 -5.91 10.37
C ASP A 362 3.53 -7.37 9.90
N PHE A 363 2.46 -7.98 9.40
CA PHE A 363 2.47 -9.35 8.90
C PHE A 363 3.37 -9.53 7.66
N LEU A 364 3.24 -8.67 6.66
CA LEU A 364 4.05 -8.74 5.44
C LEU A 364 5.52 -8.44 5.74
N ALA A 365 5.80 -7.43 6.56
CA ALA A 365 7.15 -7.14 7.04
C ALA A 365 7.77 -8.35 7.74
N THR A 366 7.01 -8.99 8.64
CA THR A 366 7.46 -10.17 9.39
C THR A 366 7.69 -11.39 8.49
N THR A 367 6.81 -11.62 7.52
CA THR A 367 6.94 -12.75 6.59
C THR A 367 8.10 -12.57 5.63
N ILE A 368 8.36 -11.35 5.16
CA ILE A 368 9.48 -11.04 4.27
C ILE A 368 10.84 -11.23 4.95
N ARG A 369 10.96 -10.84 6.22
CA ARG A 369 12.18 -11.04 7.02
C ARG A 369 12.28 -12.42 7.67
N SER A 370 11.28 -13.28 7.46
CA SER A 370 11.28 -14.61 8.07
C SER A 370 12.36 -15.49 7.47
N THR A 371 12.81 -16.48 8.24
CA THR A 371 13.79 -17.47 7.81
C THR A 371 13.22 -18.87 8.02
N LYS A 372 13.84 -19.88 7.40
CA LYS A 372 13.47 -21.29 7.57
C LYS A 372 13.46 -21.72 9.04
N ASP A 373 14.39 -21.20 9.83
CA ASP A 373 14.40 -21.37 11.28
C ASP A 373 13.38 -20.42 11.91
N TYR A 374 12.42 -21.00 12.63
CA TYR A 374 11.41 -20.24 13.36
C TYR A 374 12.05 -19.36 14.44
N LYS A 375 11.66 -18.08 14.45
CA LYS A 375 12.05 -17.10 15.45
C LYS A 375 10.83 -16.26 15.81
N ASP A 376 10.84 -15.70 17.01
CA ASP A 376 9.88 -14.69 17.42
C ASP A 376 10.34 -13.33 16.86
N PHE A 377 9.41 -12.55 16.30
CA PHE A 377 9.73 -11.32 15.59
C PHE A 377 9.18 -10.09 16.31
N ALA A 378 10.06 -9.13 16.57
CA ALA A 378 9.70 -7.81 17.08
C ALA A 378 9.72 -6.79 15.93
N MET A 379 8.77 -5.86 15.95
CA MET A 379 8.73 -4.75 14.98
C MET A 379 9.46 -3.53 15.51
N GLY A 380 10.28 -2.90 14.67
CA GLY A 380 10.95 -1.63 15.01
C GLY A 380 11.98 -1.76 16.14
N SER A 381 12.49 -2.95 16.44
CA SER A 381 13.34 -3.18 17.63
C SER A 381 14.66 -2.42 17.55
N TRP A 382 15.24 -2.38 16.34
CA TRP A 382 16.47 -1.64 16.10
C TRP A 382 16.19 -0.14 16.11
N ALA A 383 15.31 0.39 15.27
CA ALA A 383 15.04 1.82 15.21
C ALA A 383 14.60 2.39 16.57
N ALA A 384 13.71 1.71 17.30
CA ALA A 384 13.24 2.14 18.60
C ALA A 384 14.23 1.91 19.74
N ASN A 385 15.30 1.14 19.53
CA ASN A 385 16.27 0.72 20.56
C ASN A 385 15.60 -0.01 21.74
N GLN A 386 14.61 -0.84 21.42
CA GLN A 386 13.84 -1.63 22.39
C GLN A 386 13.85 -3.09 21.96
N VAL A 387 14.33 -3.97 22.84
CA VAL A 387 14.46 -5.42 22.54
C VAL A 387 13.11 -6.06 22.17
N LYS A 388 12.01 -5.55 22.73
CA LYS A 388 10.65 -6.06 22.45
C LYS A 388 9.99 -5.38 21.24
N GLY A 389 10.64 -4.42 20.61
CA GLY A 389 10.05 -3.60 19.56
C GLY A 389 9.06 -2.56 20.08
N ILE A 390 8.28 -2.01 19.16
CA ILE A 390 7.30 -0.92 19.41
C ILE A 390 5.89 -1.42 19.76
N ARG A 391 5.62 -2.72 19.58
CA ARG A 391 4.34 -3.36 19.88
C ARG A 391 4.33 -3.89 21.33
N ASN A 392 3.15 -4.22 21.87
CA ASN A 392 3.04 -4.66 23.27
C ASN A 392 3.65 -6.06 23.47
N TYR A 393 3.44 -6.94 22.49
CA TYR A 393 3.97 -8.30 22.44
C TYR A 393 4.77 -8.54 21.16
N VAL A 394 5.70 -9.50 21.25
CA VAL A 394 6.48 -9.99 20.11
C VAL A 394 5.64 -11.04 19.37
N TYR A 395 5.69 -11.06 18.04
CA TYR A 395 4.94 -12.04 17.24
C TYR A 395 5.48 -13.45 17.49
N SER A 396 4.62 -14.32 18.02
CA SER A 396 5.04 -15.65 18.49
C SER A 396 3.88 -16.64 18.55
N THR A 397 4.10 -17.83 18.00
CA THR A 397 3.19 -18.97 18.12
C THR A 397 3.00 -19.44 19.57
N ASN A 398 3.87 -19.06 20.50
CA ASN A 398 3.76 -19.41 21.91
C ASN A 398 2.79 -18.45 22.63
N ILE A 399 1.67 -18.99 23.10
CA ILE A 399 0.63 -18.24 23.84
C ILE A 399 1.14 -17.58 25.13
N THR A 400 2.25 -18.06 25.70
CA THR A 400 2.86 -17.47 26.89
C THR A 400 3.64 -16.19 26.55
N VAL A 401 4.22 -16.13 25.35
CA VAL A 401 4.98 -14.97 24.86
C VAL A 401 4.01 -13.93 24.31
N ASN A 402 3.06 -14.37 23.48
CA ASN A 402 1.98 -13.54 22.97
C ASN A 402 0.61 -14.15 23.32
N PRO A 403 -0.08 -13.64 24.36
CA PRO A 403 -1.39 -14.12 24.77
C PRO A 403 -2.55 -13.46 24.01
N SER A 404 -2.27 -12.74 22.92
CA SER A 404 -3.29 -12.01 22.16
C SER A 404 -4.32 -12.96 21.53
N THR A 405 -5.58 -12.61 21.69
CA THR A 405 -6.77 -13.28 21.13
C THR A 405 -7.77 -12.24 20.67
N TYR A 406 -8.84 -12.62 19.98
CA TYR A 406 -9.88 -11.68 19.54
C TYR A 406 -10.47 -10.85 20.70
N LYS A 407 -10.68 -11.45 21.88
CA LYS A 407 -11.13 -10.77 23.11
C LYS A 407 -10.12 -9.77 23.67
N THR A 408 -8.84 -9.85 23.26
CA THR A 408 -7.82 -8.89 23.70
C THR A 408 -8.12 -7.46 23.22
N LEU A 409 -8.93 -7.31 22.16
CA LEU A 409 -9.42 -6.03 21.66
C LEU A 409 -10.27 -5.25 22.71
N ASP A 410 -10.91 -5.93 23.66
CA ASP A 410 -11.69 -5.29 24.73
C ASP A 410 -10.82 -4.76 25.89
N LYS A 411 -9.51 -5.02 25.89
CA LYS A 411 -8.64 -4.61 27.00
C LYS A 411 -8.41 -3.09 27.00
N PRO A 412 -8.24 -2.47 28.18
CA PRO A 412 -7.86 -1.07 28.26
C PRO A 412 -6.54 -0.83 27.50
N GLY A 413 -6.55 0.09 26.55
CA GLY A 413 -5.39 0.40 25.70
C GLY A 413 -5.49 -0.08 24.25
N TYR A 414 -6.46 -0.95 23.92
CA TYR A 414 -6.68 -1.47 22.56
C TYR A 414 -7.64 -0.63 21.71
N TRP A 415 -7.67 0.70 21.96
CA TRP A 415 -8.50 1.65 21.20
C TRP A 415 -7.76 2.23 19.98
N GLY A 416 -6.43 2.14 19.96
CA GLY A 416 -5.60 2.63 18.86
C GLY A 416 -5.44 1.57 17.77
N VAL A 417 -5.43 2.00 16.50
CA VAL A 417 -5.27 1.11 15.33
C VAL A 417 -4.03 0.23 15.42
N HIS A 418 -2.92 0.74 15.95
CA HIS A 418 -1.69 -0.04 16.17
C HIS A 418 -1.87 -1.22 17.12
N ALA A 419 -2.62 -1.03 18.21
CA ALA A 419 -2.86 -2.09 19.20
C ALA A 419 -3.82 -3.16 18.65
N ILE A 420 -4.82 -2.74 17.88
CA ILE A 420 -5.72 -3.65 17.17
C ILE A 420 -4.94 -4.44 16.10
N GLY A 421 -4.07 -3.77 15.35
CA GLY A 421 -3.25 -4.37 14.31
C GLY A 421 -2.27 -5.41 14.82
N GLU A 422 -1.70 -5.22 16.01
CA GLU A 422 -0.88 -6.23 16.68
C GLU A 422 -1.64 -7.56 16.87
N VAL A 423 -2.92 -7.50 17.25
CA VAL A 423 -3.75 -8.71 17.40
C VAL A 423 -3.98 -9.37 16.05
N TRP A 424 -4.26 -8.59 15.00
CA TRP A 424 -4.47 -9.11 13.64
C TRP A 424 -3.20 -9.74 13.05
N ALA A 425 -2.06 -9.06 13.17
CA ALA A 425 -0.77 -9.56 12.70
C ALA A 425 -0.37 -10.87 13.41
N GLU A 426 -0.60 -10.96 14.73
CA GLU A 426 -0.35 -12.19 15.49
C GLU A 426 -1.22 -13.36 15.01
N ILE A 427 -2.50 -13.11 14.75
CA ILE A 427 -3.42 -14.13 14.22
C ILE A 427 -2.92 -14.62 12.86
N LEU A 428 -2.58 -13.69 11.95
CA LEU A 428 -2.07 -14.03 10.62
C LEU A 428 -0.73 -14.76 10.70
N TRP A 429 0.15 -14.39 11.62
CA TRP A 429 1.41 -15.07 11.86
C TRP A 429 1.21 -16.52 12.27
N VAL A 430 0.29 -16.78 13.21
CA VAL A 430 -0.04 -18.15 13.65
C VAL A 430 -0.63 -18.98 12.51
N VAL A 431 -1.52 -18.39 11.70
CA VAL A 431 -2.08 -19.04 10.50
C VAL A 431 -0.97 -19.37 9.50
N SER A 432 -0.07 -18.43 9.23
CA SER A 432 1.08 -18.60 8.33
C SER A 432 1.98 -19.76 8.80
N GLN A 433 2.30 -19.84 10.09
CA GLN A 433 3.12 -20.92 10.61
C GLN A 433 2.47 -22.31 10.47
N ARG A 434 1.14 -22.40 10.56
CA ARG A 434 0.42 -23.65 10.25
C ARG A 434 0.48 -24.00 8.77
N MET A 435 0.34 -23.01 7.90
CA MET A 435 0.48 -23.20 6.46
C MET A 435 1.89 -23.66 6.08
N ILE A 436 2.93 -23.08 6.72
CA ILE A 436 4.32 -23.50 6.57
C ILE A 436 4.54 -24.93 7.09
N ALA A 437 3.89 -25.33 8.19
CA ALA A 437 3.98 -26.69 8.69
C ALA A 437 3.37 -27.71 7.71
N LYS A 438 2.31 -27.35 6.99
CA LYS A 438 1.65 -28.22 5.99
C LYS A 438 2.41 -28.27 4.65
N HIS A 439 2.81 -27.12 4.13
CA HIS A 439 3.32 -26.97 2.75
C HIS A 439 4.85 -26.74 2.67
N GLY A 440 5.52 -26.65 3.80
CA GLY A 440 6.94 -26.34 3.89
C GLY A 440 7.24 -24.84 3.72
N TYR A 441 8.52 -24.51 3.85
CA TYR A 441 9.05 -23.15 3.77
C TYR A 441 9.88 -22.95 2.50
N SER A 442 9.64 -21.86 1.77
CA SER A 442 10.50 -21.42 0.65
C SER A 442 11.51 -20.38 1.10
N GLU A 443 12.77 -20.52 0.71
CA GLU A 443 13.82 -19.55 1.00
C GLU A 443 13.68 -18.24 0.20
N THR A 444 12.94 -18.28 -0.92
CA THR A 444 12.61 -17.10 -1.72
C THR A 444 11.11 -16.85 -1.73
N LEU A 445 10.73 -15.59 -1.55
CA LEU A 445 9.35 -15.15 -1.79
C LEU A 445 9.13 -14.71 -3.24
N PHE A 446 10.19 -14.55 -4.02
CA PHE A 446 10.09 -14.16 -5.42
C PHE A 446 9.83 -15.36 -6.31
N PRO A 447 8.80 -15.29 -7.18
CA PRO A 447 8.63 -16.26 -8.23
C PRO A 447 9.79 -16.28 -9.22
N PRO A 448 9.99 -17.39 -9.96
CA PRO A 448 11.02 -17.43 -10.98
C PRO A 448 10.73 -16.46 -12.13
N GLN A 449 11.80 -15.95 -12.72
CA GLN A 449 11.75 -15.06 -13.89
C GLN A 449 11.13 -15.77 -15.09
N PRO A 450 10.38 -15.05 -15.95
CA PRO A 450 9.83 -15.62 -17.17
C PRO A 450 10.95 -16.06 -18.11
N LEU A 451 10.72 -17.16 -18.83
CA LEU A 451 11.56 -17.62 -19.93
C LEU A 451 11.40 -16.69 -21.14
N GLU A 452 12.28 -16.85 -22.14
CA GLU A 452 12.24 -16.05 -23.39
C GLU A 452 10.92 -16.19 -24.15
N ASP A 453 10.20 -17.29 -23.96
CA ASP A 453 8.87 -17.54 -24.52
C ASP A 453 7.72 -16.88 -23.75
N GLY A 454 8.02 -16.12 -22.68
CA GLY A 454 7.06 -15.47 -21.81
C GLY A 454 6.39 -16.40 -20.79
N THR A 455 6.72 -17.69 -20.78
CA THR A 455 6.18 -18.64 -19.80
C THR A 455 6.92 -18.52 -18.47
N ILE A 456 6.18 -18.64 -17.37
CA ILE A 456 6.77 -18.68 -16.03
C ILE A 456 7.09 -20.14 -15.72
N PRO A 457 8.36 -20.50 -15.48
CA PRO A 457 8.70 -21.87 -15.17
C PRO A 457 8.08 -22.24 -13.81
N ILE A 458 7.38 -23.38 -13.76
CA ILE A 458 6.70 -23.84 -12.53
C ILE A 458 7.72 -24.06 -11.41
N GLY A 459 8.87 -24.68 -11.74
CA GLY A 459 9.97 -24.92 -10.80
C GLY A 459 9.53 -25.61 -9.51
N ASP A 460 10.24 -25.33 -8.41
CA ASP A 460 9.82 -25.74 -7.06
C ASP A 460 8.87 -24.69 -6.42
N PHE A 461 8.67 -23.54 -7.06
CA PHE A 461 7.92 -22.43 -6.49
C PHE A 461 6.40 -22.60 -6.65
N TYR A 462 5.95 -23.09 -7.81
CA TYR A 462 4.54 -23.26 -8.13
C TYR A 462 4.11 -24.74 -8.10
N GLN A 463 2.84 -24.97 -7.79
CA GLN A 463 2.20 -26.27 -7.99
C GLN A 463 2.07 -26.60 -9.49
N PRO A 464 1.94 -27.90 -9.86
CA PRO A 464 1.72 -28.30 -11.25
C PRO A 464 0.54 -27.53 -11.87
N GLN A 465 0.79 -26.83 -12.96
CA GLN A 465 -0.21 -25.98 -13.59
C GLN A 465 -1.38 -26.81 -14.13
N VAL A 466 -2.59 -26.48 -13.69
CA VAL A 466 -3.83 -27.04 -14.22
C VAL A 466 -4.37 -26.05 -15.26
N MET A 467 -4.62 -26.51 -16.49
CA MET A 467 -5.15 -25.67 -17.56
C MET A 467 -6.44 -24.96 -17.11
N GLY A 468 -6.46 -23.63 -17.25
CA GLY A 468 -7.60 -22.79 -16.87
C GLY A 468 -7.63 -22.34 -15.40
N LYS A 469 -6.63 -22.70 -14.58
CA LYS A 469 -6.46 -22.19 -13.21
C LYS A 469 -5.22 -21.29 -13.09
N PRO A 470 -5.24 -20.29 -12.18
CA PRO A 470 -4.08 -19.44 -11.91
C PRO A 470 -2.91 -20.26 -11.32
N LEU A 471 -1.70 -19.73 -11.43
CA LEU A 471 -0.52 -20.34 -10.81
C LEU A 471 -0.61 -20.21 -9.28
N VAL A 472 -0.44 -21.33 -8.59
CA VAL A 472 -0.57 -21.40 -7.13
C VAL A 472 0.80 -21.66 -6.51
N PRO A 473 1.29 -20.82 -5.58
CA PRO A 473 2.53 -21.09 -4.87
C PRO A 473 2.44 -22.38 -4.06
N LYS A 474 3.50 -23.18 -4.09
CA LYS A 474 3.56 -24.51 -3.46
C LYS A 474 3.81 -24.45 -1.95
N HIS A 475 4.56 -23.47 -1.47
CA HIS A 475 5.03 -23.39 -0.08
C HIS A 475 4.11 -22.54 0.80
N GLY A 476 4.11 -22.80 2.10
CA GLY A 476 3.16 -22.16 3.02
C GLY A 476 3.36 -20.66 3.16
N ASN A 477 4.61 -20.19 3.18
CA ASN A 477 4.93 -18.76 3.28
C ASN A 477 4.50 -17.99 2.02
N THR A 478 4.85 -18.49 0.84
CA THR A 478 4.49 -17.87 -0.45
C THR A 478 2.98 -17.94 -0.71
N LEU A 479 2.35 -19.06 -0.36
CA LEU A 479 0.90 -19.22 -0.47
C LEU A 479 0.17 -18.26 0.48
N MET A 480 0.64 -18.08 1.71
CA MET A 480 -0.01 -17.16 2.64
C MET A 480 0.04 -15.70 2.16
N VAL A 481 1.18 -15.25 1.60
CA VAL A 481 1.29 -13.91 0.99
C VAL A 481 0.29 -13.75 -0.16
N GLN A 482 0.19 -14.76 -1.04
CA GLN A 482 -0.79 -14.77 -2.14
C GLN A 482 -2.24 -14.70 -1.64
N LEU A 483 -2.56 -15.44 -0.58
CA LEU A 483 -3.89 -15.47 0.02
C LEU A 483 -4.25 -14.14 0.68
N VAL A 484 -3.32 -13.50 1.40
CA VAL A 484 -3.54 -12.20 2.03
C VAL A 484 -3.80 -11.12 0.98
N ILE A 485 -2.98 -11.06 -0.08
CA ILE A 485 -3.15 -10.07 -1.16
C ILE A 485 -4.47 -10.31 -1.92
N ALA A 486 -4.81 -11.57 -2.19
CA ALA A 486 -6.10 -11.91 -2.81
C ALA A 486 -7.29 -11.57 -1.89
N ALA A 487 -7.17 -11.81 -0.57
CA ALA A 487 -8.22 -11.48 0.39
C ALA A 487 -8.50 -9.99 0.48
N MET A 488 -7.45 -9.15 0.43
CA MET A 488 -7.61 -7.69 0.40
C MET A 488 -8.46 -7.22 -0.78
N LYS A 489 -8.42 -7.93 -1.92
CA LYS A 489 -9.25 -7.65 -3.09
C LYS A 489 -10.70 -8.11 -2.95
N LEU A 490 -10.94 -9.16 -2.15
CA LEU A 490 -12.26 -9.78 -1.99
C LEU A 490 -13.07 -9.16 -0.87
N GLN A 491 -12.41 -8.67 0.18
CA GLN A 491 -13.08 -8.15 1.36
C GLN A 491 -13.85 -6.85 1.06
N PRO A 492 -14.98 -6.60 1.75
CA PRO A 492 -15.76 -5.39 1.57
C PRO A 492 -15.02 -4.14 2.08
N CYS A 493 -15.52 -2.95 1.70
CA CYS A 493 -15.03 -1.70 2.28
C CYS A 493 -15.38 -1.64 3.78
N ARG A 494 -14.42 -1.21 4.60
CA ARG A 494 -14.51 -1.19 6.09
C ARG A 494 -14.78 -2.59 6.67
N PRO A 495 -13.92 -3.59 6.36
CA PRO A 495 -14.14 -4.96 6.80
C PRO A 495 -13.98 -5.07 8.33
N THR A 496 -14.62 -6.09 8.90
CA THR A 496 -14.33 -6.63 10.25
C THR A 496 -13.30 -7.76 10.15
N PHE A 497 -12.76 -8.24 11.29
CA PHE A 497 -11.88 -9.40 11.32
C PHE A 497 -12.58 -10.65 10.78
N PHE A 498 -13.91 -10.75 10.92
CA PHE A 498 -14.70 -11.83 10.34
C PHE A 498 -14.72 -11.74 8.81
N ASP A 499 -14.96 -10.55 8.27
CA ASP A 499 -14.97 -10.33 6.82
C ASP A 499 -13.60 -10.61 6.21
N ALA A 500 -12.52 -10.14 6.85
CA ALA A 500 -11.15 -10.38 6.40
C ALA A 500 -10.76 -11.87 6.51
N ARG A 501 -11.13 -12.55 7.60
CA ARG A 501 -10.93 -14.00 7.75
C ARG A 501 -11.64 -14.76 6.65
N ASP A 502 -12.91 -14.45 6.42
CA ASP A 502 -13.74 -15.15 5.44
C ASP A 502 -13.25 -14.86 4.02
N ALA A 503 -12.74 -13.66 3.74
CA ALA A 503 -12.08 -13.31 2.49
C ALA A 503 -10.78 -14.12 2.26
N ILE A 504 -9.97 -14.38 3.30
CA ILE A 504 -8.78 -15.25 3.20
C ILE A 504 -9.17 -16.69 2.88
N ILE A 505 -10.22 -17.21 3.53
CA ILE A 505 -10.73 -18.55 3.28
C ILE A 505 -11.31 -18.65 1.86
N GLN A 506 -12.03 -17.62 1.41
CA GLN A 506 -12.56 -17.54 0.05
C GLN A 506 -11.43 -17.45 -0.99
N ALA A 507 -10.35 -16.73 -0.71
CA ALA A 507 -9.18 -16.70 -1.57
C ALA A 507 -8.57 -18.10 -1.74
N ASP A 508 -8.50 -18.91 -0.68
CA ASP A 508 -8.04 -20.31 -0.76
C ASP A 508 -9.00 -21.18 -1.58
N GLU A 509 -10.31 -20.99 -1.42
CA GLU A 509 -11.31 -21.69 -2.24
C GLU A 509 -11.14 -21.38 -3.74
N LEU A 510 -10.88 -20.12 -4.09
CA LEU A 510 -10.69 -19.70 -5.48
C LEU A 510 -9.36 -20.15 -6.08
N LEU A 511 -8.27 -20.15 -5.29
CA LEU A 511 -6.92 -20.48 -5.76
C LEU A 511 -6.64 -21.98 -5.73
N THR A 512 -6.84 -22.63 -4.57
CA THR A 512 -6.47 -24.04 -4.35
C THR A 512 -7.66 -24.99 -4.47
N GLY A 513 -8.90 -24.46 -4.53
CA GLY A 513 -10.11 -25.28 -4.41
C GLY A 513 -10.47 -25.61 -2.96
N GLY A 514 -9.91 -24.88 -1.98
CA GLY A 514 -10.22 -25.04 -0.56
C GLY A 514 -9.43 -26.13 0.15
N GLU A 515 -8.24 -26.48 -0.36
CA GLU A 515 -7.38 -27.52 0.21
C GLU A 515 -6.95 -27.20 1.65
N ASN A 516 -6.89 -25.92 2.00
CA ASN A 516 -6.37 -25.44 3.28
C ASN A 516 -7.47 -24.98 4.24
N PHE A 517 -8.73 -25.16 3.86
CA PHE A 517 -9.89 -24.72 4.63
C PHE A 517 -9.79 -25.05 6.11
N CYS A 518 -9.43 -26.30 6.46
CA CYS A 518 -9.34 -26.70 7.86
C CYS A 518 -8.11 -26.15 8.60
N GLU A 519 -6.98 -25.98 7.93
CA GLU A 519 -5.80 -25.38 8.57
C GLU A 519 -5.97 -23.89 8.82
N LEU A 520 -6.60 -23.19 7.87
CA LEU A 520 -6.96 -21.78 8.02
C LEU A 520 -7.91 -21.61 9.20
N TRP A 521 -9.02 -22.36 9.24
CA TRP A 521 -9.95 -22.32 10.36
C TRP A 521 -9.31 -22.71 11.70
N ALA A 522 -8.40 -23.68 11.73
CA ALA A 522 -7.67 -24.06 12.93
C ALA A 522 -6.72 -22.96 13.41
N GLY A 523 -6.04 -22.27 12.49
CA GLY A 523 -5.21 -21.10 12.81
C GLY A 523 -6.01 -19.96 13.40
N PHE A 524 -7.07 -19.52 12.72
CA PHE A 524 -7.96 -18.46 13.22
C PHE A 524 -8.64 -18.86 14.54
N GLY A 525 -9.13 -20.10 14.62
CA GLY A 525 -9.76 -20.65 15.83
C GLY A 525 -8.81 -20.68 17.03
N SER A 526 -7.52 -20.98 16.83
CA SER A 526 -6.53 -21.02 17.93
C SER A 526 -6.34 -19.70 18.65
N ARG A 527 -6.66 -18.58 18.00
CA ARG A 527 -6.54 -17.21 18.53
C ARG A 527 -7.90 -16.52 18.74
N GLY A 528 -8.98 -17.28 18.81
CA GLY A 528 -10.30 -16.77 19.20
C GLY A 528 -11.19 -16.28 18.05
N LEU A 529 -10.81 -16.51 16.78
CA LEU A 529 -11.60 -16.20 15.58
C LEU A 529 -12.29 -17.43 14.97
N GLY A 530 -12.71 -18.37 15.80
CA GLY A 530 -13.48 -19.55 15.40
C GLY A 530 -14.91 -19.21 14.97
N THR A 531 -15.66 -20.25 14.60
CA THR A 531 -17.05 -20.13 14.12
C THR A 531 -18.05 -19.62 15.17
N ASP A 532 -17.72 -19.73 16.45
CA ASP A 532 -18.51 -19.24 17.58
C ASP A 532 -18.00 -17.91 18.15
N ALA A 533 -17.04 -17.27 17.48
CA ALA A 533 -16.61 -15.93 17.83
C ALA A 533 -17.74 -14.95 17.51
N SER A 534 -17.90 -13.93 18.35
CA SER A 534 -18.98 -12.95 18.16
C SER A 534 -18.59 -11.56 18.63
N LEU A 535 -19.16 -10.56 17.97
CA LEU A 535 -19.09 -9.16 18.33
C LEU A 535 -20.50 -8.67 18.70
N ARG A 536 -20.69 -8.19 19.93
CA ARG A 536 -21.98 -7.66 20.40
C ARG A 536 -21.91 -6.15 20.59
N GLY A 537 -22.93 -5.44 20.12
CA GLY A 537 -23.02 -3.99 20.27
C GLY A 537 -21.99 -3.24 19.43
N GLN A 538 -21.75 -3.72 18.20
CA GLN A 538 -20.82 -3.09 17.27
C GLN A 538 -21.19 -1.64 17.04
N THR A 539 -20.20 -0.76 17.16
CA THR A 539 -20.33 0.67 16.84
C THR A 539 -19.56 1.01 15.58
N PRO A 540 -19.96 2.04 14.82
CA PRO A 540 -19.26 2.46 13.60
C PRO A 540 -17.76 2.80 13.78
N TRP A 541 -17.34 3.04 15.02
CA TRP A 541 -15.97 3.42 15.38
C TRP A 541 -15.10 2.23 15.84
N GLY A 542 -15.60 0.99 15.70
CA GLY A 542 -14.86 -0.23 16.07
C GLY A 542 -14.99 -0.63 17.53
N GLY A 543 -15.94 -0.05 18.29
CA GLY A 543 -16.29 -0.53 19.62
C GLY A 543 -17.28 -1.69 19.57
N GLY A 544 -17.33 -2.47 20.64
CA GLY A 544 -18.21 -3.62 20.82
C GLY A 544 -17.64 -4.52 21.91
N VAL A 545 -18.36 -5.59 22.27
CA VAL A 545 -17.86 -6.62 23.20
C VAL A 545 -17.50 -7.86 22.39
N HIS A 546 -16.22 -8.21 22.41
CA HIS A 546 -15.62 -9.30 21.66
C HIS A 546 -15.65 -10.60 22.48
N THR A 547 -16.16 -11.67 21.87
CA THR A 547 -16.15 -13.01 22.48
C THR A 547 -15.29 -13.94 21.65
N ASP A 548 -14.28 -14.53 22.28
CA ASP A 548 -13.43 -15.55 21.66
C ASP A 548 -14.27 -16.77 21.25
N GLY A 549 -14.07 -17.22 20.02
CA GLY A 549 -14.56 -18.49 19.52
C GLY A 549 -13.42 -19.43 19.16
N PHE A 550 -13.54 -20.70 19.54
CA PHE A 550 -12.53 -21.73 19.26
C PHE A 550 -13.10 -22.90 18.42
N LYS A 551 -14.41 -22.88 18.11
CA LYS A 551 -15.03 -23.97 17.35
C LYS A 551 -14.64 -23.93 15.89
N LEU A 552 -14.25 -25.10 15.37
CA LEU A 552 -14.02 -25.32 13.95
C LEU A 552 -15.33 -25.73 13.23
N PRO A 553 -15.46 -25.45 11.93
CA PRO A 553 -16.57 -25.93 11.12
C PRO A 553 -16.71 -27.46 11.20
N ALA A 554 -17.95 -27.95 11.11
CA ALA A 554 -18.24 -29.39 11.22
C ALA A 554 -17.45 -30.25 10.21
N LYS A 555 -17.15 -29.69 9.03
CA LYS A 555 -16.33 -30.34 7.98
C LYS A 555 -14.89 -30.63 8.41
N CYS A 556 -14.37 -29.95 9.44
CA CYS A 556 -13.00 -30.08 9.91
C CYS A 556 -12.85 -30.95 11.17
N LYS A 557 -13.96 -31.37 11.78
CA LYS A 557 -13.95 -32.19 13.01
C LYS A 557 -13.55 -33.66 12.78
N SER A 558 -13.36 -34.10 11.54
CA SER A 558 -12.97 -35.47 11.20
C SER A 558 -11.45 -35.66 11.06
N HIS A 559 -10.64 -34.62 11.32
CA HIS A 559 -9.18 -34.63 11.18
C HIS A 559 -8.42 -34.48 12.51
N GLU A 560 -9.11 -34.60 13.65
CA GLU A 560 -8.48 -34.71 14.98
C GLU A 560 -7.95 -36.12 15.28
#